data_AF-A0A9X9M3V9-F1
#
_entry.id   AF-A0A9X9M3V9-F1
#
_cell.length_a   1.000
_cell.length_b   1.000
_cell.length_c   1.000
_cell.angle_alpha   90.00
_cell.angle_beta   90.00
_cell.angle_gamma   90.00
#
_symmetry.space_group_name_H-M   'P 1'
#
loop_
_entity.id
_entity.type
_entity.pdbx_description
1 polymer ?
#
loop_
_entity_poly.entity_id
_entity_poly.type
_entity_poly.pdbx_seq_one_letter_code
_entity_poly.pdbx_strand_id
1 'polypeptide(L)'
;AGQGVLEGSANHAYFGKARAAAVARVERLGRKRASEASGPSGQLVGAQAPAAAAGPSTCFRRRHGAGGVGNPRGMWRIRVHRLRRVAHAARCAACDHSGTRGAATPGMGLVNHVFTQDNLKKLYISNLGIGHTRYATTGNCELENCQPFVVETLHGKIAVAHNGELVNAAQLRKKLLRHGIGLSTSSDSEMITQLLAYTPPQEQDGTPDWVARIKNLMKEAPTAYSLLIMHRDVIYAVRDPYGNRPLCIGRLMPVSDINDKEKKSSETEGWVVSSESCSFLSIGARYYREVLPGEIVEITKRSVQTLAVIPRSEGNPVAFCIFEYVYFARPDSIFEDQMVYTVRYRCGQQLAIEAPVDADLVSTVPESATPAALGYAAKCGLPYVEVLCKNRYVGRTFIQPNMRLRQLGVAKKFGVLSDNFKGKRIVLVDDSIVRGNTISPIIKLLKESGAKEVHIRVASPPIRYPCFMGINIPTKEELIANKPEFEHLAKYLGANSVVYLSVGGLVSSVQGVKFKKQKVEKQDIMIQENGNGLECFEKNGHCTACLTGKYPVELEW
;
A
#
# COMPACT_ATOMS: atom_id res chain seq x y z
N ALA A 1 50.33 36.16 23.80
CA ALA A 1 49.37 35.61 24.80
C ALA A 1 48.45 34.65 24.07
N GLY A 2 48.43 33.34 24.26
CA GLY A 2 49.13 32.41 25.15
C GLY A 2 48.38 31.08 25.05
N GLN A 3 49.00 30.11 24.36
CA GLN A 3 48.81 28.64 24.35
C GLN A 3 47.49 28.00 24.85
N GLY A 4 46.93 27.10 24.02
CA GLY A 4 46.88 25.67 24.39
C GLY A 4 45.53 24.93 24.46
N VAL A 5 45.41 23.93 23.58
CA VAL A 5 44.88 22.55 23.81
C VAL A 5 43.43 22.22 23.40
N LEU A 6 43.36 21.08 22.69
CA LEU A 6 42.24 20.23 22.25
C LEU A 6 41.38 19.69 23.40
N GLU A 7 40.06 19.68 23.22
CA GLU A 7 39.08 18.73 23.81
C GLU A 7 37.74 18.95 23.07
N GLY A 8 36.96 17.97 22.60
CA GLY A 8 36.81 16.60 23.08
C GLY A 8 35.58 16.48 23.97
N SER A 9 34.36 16.80 23.49
CA SER A 9 33.15 16.62 24.29
C SER A 9 32.60 15.19 24.18
N ALA A 10 33.21 14.31 24.95
CA ALA A 10 32.59 13.09 25.45
C ALA A 10 31.84 13.41 26.77
N ASN A 11 30.53 13.17 26.83
CA ASN A 11 29.82 13.09 28.10
C ASN A 11 30.01 11.69 28.68
N HIS A 12 30.67 11.64 29.84
CA HIS A 12 30.89 10.49 30.69
C HIS A 12 29.64 10.07 31.48
N ALA A 13 29.49 8.76 31.67
CA ALA A 13 29.16 8.17 32.97
C ALA A 13 29.91 6.83 33.13
N TYR A 14 31.05 6.91 33.81
CA TYR A 14 31.74 5.95 34.69
C TYR A 14 31.84 4.44 34.33
N PHE A 15 33.08 4.01 34.05
CA PHE A 15 33.60 2.66 34.34
C PHE A 15 34.89 2.80 35.17
N GLY A 16 34.85 2.39 36.44
CA GLY A 16 36.04 2.25 37.29
C GLY A 16 36.63 0.85 37.18
N LYS A 17 37.95 0.75 36.97
CA LYS A 17 38.70 -0.51 36.98
C LYS A 17 39.37 -0.75 38.35
N ALA A 18 39.22 -2.00 38.80
CA ALA A 18 40.17 -2.85 39.52
C ALA A 18 40.69 -2.47 40.92
N ARG A 19 40.33 -3.30 41.90
CA ARG A 19 41.33 -4.03 42.71
C ARG A 19 40.75 -5.30 43.34
N ALA A 20 41.58 -6.34 43.30
CA ALA A 20 41.38 -7.65 43.89
C ALA A 20 41.74 -7.67 45.39
N ALA A 21 41.02 -8.48 46.16
CA ALA A 21 41.47 -9.17 47.39
C ALA A 21 40.36 -10.18 47.73
N ALA A 22 40.57 -11.47 47.49
CA ALA A 22 40.98 -12.40 48.55
C ALA A 22 39.98 -12.44 49.72
N VAL A 23 38.97 -13.31 49.63
CA VAL A 23 38.34 -13.87 50.83
C VAL A 23 39.24 -14.99 51.33
N ALA A 24 39.83 -14.76 52.50
CA ALA A 24 40.66 -15.71 53.21
C ALA A 24 39.82 -16.86 53.81
N ARG A 25 40.16 -18.07 53.38
CA ARG A 25 40.34 -19.33 54.13
C ARG A 25 40.34 -19.24 55.67
N VAL A 26 39.52 -20.08 56.34
CA VAL A 26 39.85 -20.93 57.53
C VAL A 26 38.79 -22.06 57.61
N GLU A 27 39.13 -23.27 57.15
CA GLU A 27 39.28 -24.52 57.93
C GLU A 27 38.01 -25.24 58.44
N ARG A 28 37.82 -26.45 57.86
CA ARG A 28 37.80 -27.76 58.55
C ARG A 28 36.80 -27.96 59.70
N LEU A 29 35.86 -28.88 59.50
CA LEU A 29 35.38 -29.96 60.41
C LEU A 29 34.06 -30.49 59.82
N GLY A 30 34.00 -31.73 59.33
CA GLY A 30 33.67 -32.89 60.16
C GLY A 30 32.24 -33.35 59.81
N ARG A 31 32.10 -34.39 58.99
CA ARG A 31 31.84 -35.78 59.41
C ARG A 31 30.36 -36.09 59.69
N LYS A 32 29.95 -37.23 59.11
CA LYS A 32 28.87 -38.16 59.54
C LYS A 32 27.44 -37.69 59.18
N ARG A 33 26.50 -38.56 58.79
CA ARG A 33 26.36 -40.02 58.64
C ARG A 33 25.04 -40.17 57.85
N ALA A 34 24.97 -40.94 56.77
CA ALA A 34 24.82 -42.40 56.70
C ALA A 34 23.38 -42.92 56.94
N SER A 35 23.12 -44.06 56.31
CA SER A 35 21.96 -44.97 56.36
C SER A 35 20.75 -44.57 55.51
N GLU A 36 20.52 -45.17 54.33
CA GLU A 36 19.98 -46.55 54.07
C GLU A 36 18.44 -46.52 54.08
N ALA A 37 17.66 -47.20 53.23
CA ALA A 37 17.90 -48.19 52.18
C ALA A 37 16.61 -48.34 51.31
N SER A 38 16.76 -49.06 50.18
CA SER A 38 15.73 -49.64 49.28
C SER A 38 14.90 -48.66 48.42
N GLY A 39 14.63 -48.85 47.14
CA GLY A 39 14.90 -49.90 46.14
C GLY A 39 14.46 -49.35 44.75
N PRO A 40 14.54 -50.11 43.65
CA PRO A 40 15.14 -49.62 42.41
C PRO A 40 14.16 -49.21 41.30
N SER A 41 14.77 -48.70 40.21
CA SER A 41 14.29 -48.63 38.82
C SER A 41 13.59 -47.34 38.37
N GLY A 42 14.02 -46.83 37.22
CA GLY A 42 13.27 -45.82 36.45
C GLY A 42 14.13 -44.70 35.87
N GLN A 43 14.58 -44.90 34.64
CA GLN A 43 15.35 -44.00 33.80
C GLN A 43 14.89 -42.52 33.78
N LEU A 44 15.88 -41.63 33.91
CA LEU A 44 16.15 -40.45 33.08
C LEU A 44 14.95 -39.59 32.62
N VAL A 45 14.68 -38.51 33.37
CA VAL A 45 14.18 -37.26 32.80
C VAL A 45 15.05 -36.12 33.35
N GLY A 46 15.90 -35.57 32.49
CA GLY A 46 16.70 -34.38 32.79
C GLY A 46 15.81 -33.15 32.87
N ALA A 47 15.59 -32.67 34.10
CA ALA A 47 15.09 -31.34 34.37
C ALA A 47 16.28 -30.36 34.42
N GLN A 48 16.24 -29.34 33.58
CA GLN A 48 16.97 -28.08 33.80
C GLN A 48 16.01 -26.92 33.58
N ALA A 49 15.85 -26.12 34.63
CA ALA A 49 15.36 -24.75 34.63
C ALA A 49 16.34 -23.94 35.49
N PRO A 50 16.36 -22.60 35.45
CA PRO A 50 16.00 -21.68 34.37
C PRO A 50 17.15 -20.71 34.05
N ALA A 51 17.09 -20.03 32.90
CA ALA A 51 17.87 -18.82 32.63
C ALA A 51 16.96 -17.75 32.01
N ALA A 52 17.01 -16.56 32.57
CA ALA A 52 16.25 -15.38 32.17
C ALA A 52 16.83 -14.75 30.89
N ALA A 53 15.96 -14.35 29.96
CA ALA A 53 16.24 -13.36 28.91
C ALA A 53 14.93 -12.66 28.49
N ALA A 54 14.99 -11.35 28.29
CA ALA A 54 13.86 -10.45 28.08
C ALA A 54 13.58 -10.15 26.58
N GLY A 55 12.28 -10.08 26.24
CA GLY A 55 11.67 -9.43 25.05
C GLY A 55 11.25 -10.34 23.88
N PRO A 56 10.29 -9.96 22.99
CA PRO A 56 9.12 -9.07 23.11
C PRO A 56 7.77 -9.84 23.04
N SER A 57 6.72 -9.20 23.56
CA SER A 57 5.42 -9.76 23.95
C SER A 57 4.56 -10.34 22.82
N THR A 58 4.40 -11.67 22.86
CA THR A 58 3.27 -12.44 22.34
C THR A 58 2.57 -13.10 23.54
N CYS A 59 1.25 -13.22 23.53
CA CYS A 59 0.55 -14.04 24.52
C CYS A 59 -0.73 -14.66 23.94
N PHE A 60 -0.88 -15.98 24.12
CA PHE A 60 -2.08 -16.78 23.80
C PHE A 60 -2.46 -17.66 25.02
N ARG A 61 -3.73 -17.56 25.45
CA ARG A 61 -4.69 -18.52 26.08
C ARG A 61 -4.22 -19.67 27.03
N ARG A 62 -4.86 -19.79 28.22
CA ARG A 62 -5.78 -20.91 28.65
C ARG A 62 -6.24 -20.87 30.15
N ARG A 63 -7.54 -21.23 30.37
CA ARG A 63 -8.26 -22.01 31.45
C ARG A 63 -7.96 -21.75 32.96
N HIS A 64 -8.85 -21.78 33.96
CA HIS A 64 -10.29 -22.06 34.20
C HIS A 64 -10.68 -21.36 35.55
N GLY A 65 -11.95 -21.02 35.78
CA GLY A 65 -12.48 -20.64 37.11
C GLY A 65 -13.84 -19.92 37.03
N ALA A 66 -14.81 -20.34 37.84
CA ALA A 66 -16.25 -20.14 37.69
C ALA A 66 -16.80 -18.69 37.82
N GLY A 67 -17.90 -18.42 37.09
CA GLY A 67 -18.89 -17.37 37.44
C GLY A 67 -19.01 -16.21 36.44
N GLY A 68 -20.18 -16.09 35.78
CA GLY A 68 -20.66 -14.84 35.18
C GLY A 68 -20.53 -14.72 33.66
N VAL A 69 -21.66 -14.79 32.96
CA VAL A 69 -21.82 -14.71 31.50
C VAL A 69 -21.59 -13.28 31.00
N GLY A 70 -20.70 -13.12 30.02
CA GLY A 70 -20.47 -11.86 29.29
C GLY A 70 -19.51 -12.08 28.13
N ASN A 71 -20.03 -12.60 27.01
CA ASN A 71 -19.28 -12.99 25.82
C ASN A 71 -18.92 -11.75 24.96
N PRO A 72 -17.64 -11.40 24.71
CA PRO A 72 -17.28 -10.40 23.72
C PRO A 72 -17.23 -11.06 22.33
N ARG A 73 -18.32 -10.97 21.57
CA ARG A 73 -18.39 -11.48 20.19
C ARG A 73 -17.82 -10.47 19.17
N GLY A 74 -16.82 -10.92 18.41
CA GLY A 74 -16.52 -10.53 17.01
C GLY A 74 -16.21 -9.07 16.74
N MET A 75 -14.93 -8.70 16.73
CA MET A 75 -14.48 -7.38 16.31
C MET A 75 -14.27 -7.35 14.79
N TRP A 76 -15.07 -6.57 14.08
CA TRP A 76 -14.93 -6.32 12.63
C TRP A 76 -13.83 -5.29 12.43
N ARG A 77 -12.66 -5.72 11.97
CA ARG A 77 -11.54 -4.80 11.68
C ARG A 77 -11.40 -4.60 10.19
N ILE A 78 -11.97 -3.52 9.68
CA ILE A 78 -11.71 -3.05 8.32
C ILE A 78 -10.52 -2.08 8.39
N ARG A 79 -9.40 -2.47 7.78
CA ARG A 79 -8.24 -1.60 7.57
C ARG A 79 -8.03 -1.41 6.09
N VAL A 80 -8.17 -0.19 5.61
CA VAL A 80 -7.61 0.20 4.32
C VAL A 80 -6.10 0.26 4.50
N HIS A 81 -5.39 -0.69 3.92
CA HIS A 81 -3.94 -0.72 3.93
C HIS A 81 -3.45 -0.07 2.63
N ARG A 82 -3.07 1.22 2.68
CA ARG A 82 -2.13 1.77 1.71
C ARG A 82 -0.78 1.83 2.43
N LEU A 83 0.26 1.31 1.76
CA LEU A 83 1.67 1.30 2.18
C LEU A 83 2.01 2.19 3.38
N ARG A 84 2.29 1.57 4.54
CA ARG A 84 2.83 2.22 5.75
C ARG A 84 4.03 3.14 5.48
N ARG A 85 4.73 2.98 4.36
CA ARG A 85 5.92 3.77 4.00
C ARG A 85 5.62 5.12 3.33
N VAL A 86 4.44 5.30 2.74
CA VAL A 86 4.13 6.49 1.92
C VAL A 86 2.99 7.33 2.52
N ALA A 87 2.28 6.87 3.55
CA ALA A 87 1.21 7.63 4.19
C ALA A 87 1.75 8.91 4.88
N HIS A 88 1.17 10.07 4.56
CA HIS A 88 1.46 11.37 5.19
C HIS A 88 0.47 11.73 6.31
N ALA A 89 -0.69 11.08 6.32
CA ALA A 89 -1.70 11.20 7.36
C ALA A 89 -2.58 9.96 7.39
N ALA A 90 -3.26 9.74 8.52
CA ALA A 90 -4.24 8.68 8.66
C ALA A 90 -5.43 9.18 9.49
N ARG A 91 -6.62 8.64 9.19
CA ARG A 91 -7.81 8.80 10.03
C ARG A 91 -8.67 7.55 9.90
N CYS A 92 -9.41 7.27 10.96
CA CYS A 92 -10.40 6.20 11.01
C CYS A 92 -11.71 6.80 11.49
N ALA A 93 -12.81 6.35 10.91
CA ALA A 93 -14.16 6.59 11.40
C ALA A 93 -14.82 5.23 11.67
N ALA A 94 -15.44 5.08 12.83
CA ALA A 94 -16.07 3.82 13.22
C ALA A 94 -17.42 4.08 13.89
N CYS A 95 -18.40 3.18 13.73
CA CYS A 95 -19.74 3.30 14.31
C CYS A 95 -20.15 2.05 15.09
N ASP A 96 -21.02 2.24 16.07
CA ASP A 96 -21.72 1.17 16.79
C ASP A 96 -23.03 0.80 16.10
N HIS A 97 -23.67 -0.31 16.54
CA HIS A 97 -24.96 -0.76 16.01
C HIS A 97 -26.11 0.25 16.24
N SER A 98 -25.92 1.25 17.11
CA SER A 98 -26.88 2.34 17.35
C SER A 98 -26.64 3.58 16.47
N GLY A 99 -25.66 3.56 15.57
CA GLY A 99 -25.36 4.65 14.62
C GLY A 99 -24.87 5.95 15.25
N THR A 100 -24.64 6.02 16.57
CA THR A 100 -24.62 7.28 17.31
C THR A 100 -23.23 7.79 17.70
N ARG A 101 -22.14 7.03 17.51
CA ARG A 101 -20.78 7.50 17.85
C ARG A 101 -19.73 7.23 16.78
N GLY A 102 -19.67 8.11 15.79
CA GLY A 102 -18.57 8.22 14.82
C GLY A 102 -17.29 8.79 15.45
N ALA A 103 -16.52 7.97 16.17
CA ALA A 103 -15.23 8.42 16.72
C ALA A 103 -14.22 8.58 15.58
N ALA A 104 -13.96 9.82 15.17
CA ALA A 104 -12.98 10.15 14.14
C ALA A 104 -11.68 10.63 14.79
N THR A 105 -10.58 9.87 14.63
CA THR A 105 -9.25 10.32 15.09
C THR A 105 -8.38 10.64 13.88
N PRO A 106 -8.35 11.90 13.41
CA PRO A 106 -7.40 12.32 12.40
C PRO A 106 -6.02 12.53 13.03
N GLY A 107 -4.97 12.25 12.26
CA GLY A 107 -3.63 12.65 12.66
C GLY A 107 -2.68 12.69 11.47
N MET A 108 -1.72 13.61 11.57
CA MET A 108 -0.62 13.71 10.62
C MET A 108 0.46 12.69 10.96
N GLY A 109 1.13 12.17 9.92
CA GLY A 109 2.23 11.23 10.04
C GLY A 109 1.83 9.77 9.81
N LEU A 110 2.69 8.87 10.27
CA LEU A 110 2.53 7.43 10.08
C LEU A 110 1.37 6.90 10.94
N VAL A 111 0.69 5.85 10.45
CA VAL A 111 -0.43 5.18 11.14
C VAL A 111 -0.10 4.87 12.60
N ASN A 112 1.10 4.37 12.89
CA ASN A 112 1.51 4.00 14.25
C ASN A 112 1.72 5.21 15.18
N HIS A 113 1.90 6.42 14.64
CA HIS A 113 1.98 7.65 15.43
C HIS A 113 0.59 8.23 15.69
N VAL A 114 -0.31 8.11 14.72
CA VAL A 114 -1.69 8.62 14.81
C VAL A 114 -2.55 7.80 15.76
N PHE A 115 -2.46 6.47 15.67
CA PHE A 115 -3.26 5.56 16.48
C PHE A 115 -2.47 5.04 17.68
N THR A 116 -2.47 5.84 18.75
CA THR A 116 -1.98 5.42 20.07
C THR A 116 -2.93 4.41 20.72
N GLN A 117 -2.46 3.69 21.74
CA GLN A 117 -3.31 2.73 22.46
C GLN A 117 -4.59 3.39 23.01
N ASP A 118 -4.50 4.63 23.49
CA ASP A 118 -5.66 5.31 24.09
C ASP A 118 -6.70 5.75 23.06
N ASN A 119 -6.27 6.17 21.87
CA ASN A 119 -7.20 6.48 20.78
C ASN A 119 -7.82 5.19 20.18
N LEU A 120 -7.07 4.09 20.14
CA LEU A 120 -7.61 2.79 19.71
C LEU A 120 -8.67 2.25 20.66
N LYS A 121 -8.53 2.47 21.99
CA LYS A 121 -9.54 2.04 22.97
C LYS A 121 -10.92 2.64 22.68
N LYS A 122 -10.97 3.89 22.20
CA LYS A 122 -12.21 4.57 21.83
C LYS A 122 -12.93 3.91 20.65
N LEU A 123 -12.20 3.16 19.81
CA LEU A 123 -12.74 2.45 18.66
C LEU A 123 -13.21 1.02 19.00
N TYR A 124 -12.85 0.45 20.16
CA TYR A 124 -13.20 -0.94 20.48
C TYR A 124 -14.70 -1.20 20.67
N ILE A 125 -15.50 -0.16 20.86
CA ILE A 125 -16.96 -0.25 21.02
C ILE A 125 -17.65 -0.43 19.65
N SER A 126 -16.93 -0.17 18.55
CA SER A 126 -17.47 -0.23 17.18
C SER A 126 -17.26 -1.59 16.53
N ASN A 127 -18.26 -1.99 15.73
CA ASN A 127 -18.27 -3.24 14.95
C ASN A 127 -18.31 -2.95 13.44
N LEU A 128 -18.12 -1.69 13.03
CA LEU A 128 -18.05 -1.27 11.65
C LEU A 128 -17.16 -0.03 11.59
N GLY A 129 -16.32 0.06 10.57
CA GLY A 129 -15.46 1.23 10.41
C GLY A 129 -14.80 1.28 9.06
N ILE A 130 -14.38 2.49 8.69
CA ILE A 130 -13.56 2.74 7.50
C ILE A 130 -12.33 3.54 7.92
N GLY A 131 -11.21 3.24 7.31
CA GLY A 131 -9.94 3.93 7.53
C GLY A 131 -9.40 4.48 6.22
N HIS A 132 -8.54 5.49 6.30
CA HIS A 132 -7.81 5.95 5.13
C HIS A 132 -6.42 6.41 5.52
N THR A 133 -5.49 6.18 4.60
CA THR A 133 -4.09 6.60 4.66
C THR A 133 -3.83 7.49 3.46
N ARG A 134 -3.56 8.77 3.70
CA ARG A 134 -3.45 9.78 2.64
C ARG A 134 -2.03 9.87 2.11
N TYR A 135 -1.90 9.86 0.79
CA TYR A 135 -0.75 10.36 0.07
C TYR A 135 -1.12 11.73 -0.50
N ALA A 136 -0.28 12.74 -0.34
CA ALA A 136 -0.57 14.06 -0.88
C ALA A 136 -0.39 14.03 -2.40
N THR A 137 -1.51 14.09 -3.14
CA THR A 137 -1.56 14.33 -4.59
C THR A 137 -1.73 15.83 -4.81
N THR A 138 -2.96 16.28 -5.01
CA THR A 138 -3.38 17.68 -5.07
C THR A 138 -3.97 18.11 -3.73
N GLY A 139 -3.77 19.39 -3.37
CA GLY A 139 -4.14 19.95 -2.07
C GLY A 139 -3.05 19.75 -1.00
N ASN A 140 -2.96 20.71 -0.08
CA ASN A 140 -1.89 20.76 0.91
C ASN A 140 -1.90 19.55 1.86
N CYS A 141 -0.73 19.26 2.43
CA CYS A 141 -0.54 18.22 3.44
C CYS A 141 -1.02 18.71 4.82
N GLU A 142 -2.31 19.01 4.92
CA GLU A 142 -2.95 19.57 6.12
C GLU A 142 -3.93 18.59 6.77
N LEU A 143 -4.17 18.79 8.07
CA LEU A 143 -5.01 17.91 8.89
C LEU A 143 -6.46 17.89 8.42
N GLU A 144 -6.99 19.03 7.98
CA GLU A 144 -8.35 19.18 7.44
C GLU A 144 -8.64 18.26 6.24
N ASN A 145 -7.61 17.99 5.44
CA ASN A 145 -7.70 17.14 4.26
C ASN A 145 -7.60 15.63 4.61
N CYS A 146 -7.59 15.26 5.89
CA CYS A 146 -7.54 13.87 6.34
C CYS A 146 -8.92 13.19 6.24
N GLN A 147 -9.04 12.27 5.29
CA GLN A 147 -10.18 11.37 5.16
C GLN A 147 -10.09 10.20 6.16
N PRO A 148 -11.21 9.57 6.60
CA PRO A 148 -12.56 9.75 6.07
C PRO A 148 -13.18 11.11 6.35
N PHE A 149 -13.88 11.68 5.37
CA PHE A 149 -14.72 12.85 5.58
C PHE A 149 -16.02 12.39 6.22
N VAL A 150 -16.44 13.06 7.30
CA VAL A 150 -17.66 12.73 8.03
C VAL A 150 -18.56 13.94 7.99
N VAL A 151 -19.76 13.78 7.44
CA VAL A 151 -20.75 14.86 7.27
C VAL A 151 -22.08 14.39 7.85
N GLU A 152 -22.76 15.30 8.55
CA GLU A 152 -24.14 15.11 8.98
C GLU A 152 -25.07 15.42 7.80
N THR A 153 -25.98 14.51 7.48
CA THR A 153 -26.97 14.69 6.40
C THR A 153 -28.38 14.63 6.98
N LEU A 154 -29.39 14.98 6.18
CA LEU A 154 -30.81 14.78 6.55
C LEU A 154 -31.11 13.34 6.99
N HIS A 155 -30.34 12.38 6.49
CA HIS A 155 -30.54 10.95 6.68
C HIS A 155 -29.65 10.35 7.78
N GLY A 156 -28.83 11.19 8.43
CA GLY A 156 -27.84 10.85 9.44
C GLY A 156 -26.40 10.99 8.93
N LYS A 157 -25.43 10.62 9.78
CA LYS A 157 -24.00 10.72 9.45
C LYS A 157 -23.62 9.78 8.30
N ILE A 158 -22.79 10.30 7.40
CA ILE A 158 -22.04 9.51 6.43
C ILE A 158 -20.54 9.68 6.66
N ALA A 159 -19.78 8.64 6.38
CA ALA A 159 -18.34 8.71 6.31
C ALA A 159 -17.84 8.21 4.95
N VAL A 160 -16.97 8.96 4.29
CA VAL A 160 -16.46 8.63 2.96
C VAL A 160 -14.94 8.57 2.94
N ALA A 161 -14.40 7.46 2.46
CA ALA A 161 -12.99 7.31 2.12
C ALA A 161 -12.84 7.09 0.61
N HIS A 162 -11.84 7.74 0.04
CA HIS A 162 -11.65 7.92 -1.39
C HIS A 162 -10.17 7.73 -1.75
N ASN A 163 -9.91 6.80 -2.66
CA ASN A 163 -8.63 6.65 -3.34
C ASN A 163 -8.81 7.02 -4.81
N GLY A 164 -8.24 8.15 -5.22
CA GLY A 164 -8.42 8.67 -6.57
C GLY A 164 -8.23 10.18 -6.63
N GLU A 165 -8.58 10.73 -7.78
CA GLU A 165 -8.59 12.16 -8.08
C GLU A 165 -9.64 12.42 -9.16
N LEU A 166 -10.46 13.45 -8.97
CA LEU A 166 -11.56 13.76 -9.88
C LEU A 166 -11.05 14.64 -11.01
N VAL A 167 -11.11 14.13 -12.24
CA VAL A 167 -10.64 14.86 -13.43
C VAL A 167 -11.42 16.16 -13.70
N ASN A 168 -12.66 16.26 -13.20
CA ASN A 168 -13.54 17.42 -13.34
C ASN A 168 -13.83 18.09 -11.99
N ALA A 169 -12.88 17.99 -11.05
CA ALA A 169 -12.97 18.59 -9.71
C ALA A 169 -13.37 20.08 -9.75
N ALA A 170 -12.82 20.86 -10.68
CA ALA A 170 -13.09 22.29 -10.80
C ALA A 170 -14.55 22.60 -11.17
N GLN A 171 -15.12 21.86 -12.14
CA GLN A 171 -16.53 21.97 -12.52
C GLN A 171 -17.46 21.57 -11.37
N LEU A 172 -17.19 20.43 -10.72
CA LEU A 172 -17.98 19.96 -9.58
C LEU A 172 -17.94 20.96 -8.42
N ARG A 173 -16.77 21.54 -8.15
CA ARG A 173 -16.62 22.61 -7.14
C ARG A 173 -17.51 23.81 -7.46
N LYS A 174 -17.46 24.32 -8.70
CA LYS A 174 -18.30 25.45 -9.13
C LYS A 174 -19.79 25.12 -9.01
N LYS A 175 -20.18 23.89 -9.36
CA LYS A 175 -21.56 23.41 -9.24
C LYS A 175 -22.03 23.43 -7.78
N LEU A 176 -21.26 22.84 -6.86
CA LEU A 176 -21.60 22.81 -5.43
C LEU A 176 -21.73 24.21 -4.84
N LEU A 177 -20.78 25.11 -5.12
CA LEU A 177 -20.81 26.48 -4.61
C LEU A 177 -21.98 27.29 -5.15
N ARG A 178 -22.38 27.09 -6.42
CA ARG A 178 -23.57 27.74 -7.00
C ARG A 178 -24.87 27.27 -6.34
N HIS A 179 -24.89 26.07 -5.77
CA HIS A 179 -26.02 25.55 -4.99
C HIS A 179 -25.95 25.96 -3.51
N GLY A 180 -25.02 26.86 -3.13
CA GLY A 180 -24.88 27.35 -1.76
C GLY A 180 -24.17 26.38 -0.81
N ILE A 181 -23.57 25.30 -1.31
CA ILE A 181 -22.86 24.32 -0.49
C ILE A 181 -21.45 24.83 -0.20
N GLY A 182 -21.19 25.18 1.07
CA GLY A 182 -19.87 25.58 1.53
C GLY A 182 -18.89 24.40 1.55
N LEU A 183 -17.65 24.65 1.14
CA LEU A 183 -16.54 23.69 1.19
C LEU A 183 -15.48 24.22 2.15
N SER A 184 -15.00 23.35 3.04
CA SER A 184 -14.01 23.69 4.07
C SER A 184 -12.58 23.42 3.60
N THR A 185 -12.41 22.59 2.57
CA THR A 185 -11.13 22.12 2.08
C THR A 185 -11.04 22.22 0.55
N SER A 186 -9.85 21.96 0.01
CA SER A 186 -9.61 21.78 -1.42
C SER A 186 -9.69 20.32 -1.86
N SER A 187 -10.11 19.40 -0.98
CA SER A 187 -10.12 17.97 -1.27
C SER A 187 -11.32 17.56 -2.11
N ASP A 188 -11.05 16.86 -3.21
CA ASP A 188 -12.06 16.14 -3.99
C ASP A 188 -12.92 15.20 -3.15
N SER A 189 -12.36 14.69 -2.04
CA SER A 189 -13.07 13.76 -1.16
C SER A 189 -14.18 14.46 -0.37
N GLU A 190 -13.99 15.74 -0.02
CA GLU A 190 -15.06 16.56 0.55
C GLU A 190 -16.14 16.81 -0.51
N MET A 191 -15.76 17.15 -1.75
CA MET A 191 -16.70 17.35 -2.84
C MET A 191 -17.56 16.10 -3.11
N ILE A 192 -16.93 14.91 -3.13
CA ILE A 192 -17.64 13.62 -3.24
C ILE A 192 -18.63 13.46 -2.08
N THR A 193 -18.19 13.75 -0.85
CA THR A 193 -19.04 13.61 0.34
C THR A 193 -20.24 14.56 0.27
N GLN A 194 -20.03 15.81 -0.17
CA GLN A 194 -21.10 16.79 -0.32
C GLN A 194 -22.06 16.45 -1.47
N LEU A 195 -21.56 15.92 -2.59
CA LEU A 195 -22.41 15.43 -3.69
C LEU A 195 -23.29 14.25 -3.26
N LEU A 196 -22.80 13.38 -2.38
CA LEU A 196 -23.59 12.28 -1.81
C LEU A 196 -24.62 12.79 -0.80
N ALA A 197 -24.30 13.84 -0.04
CA ALA A 197 -25.22 14.49 0.90
C ALA A 197 -26.32 15.27 0.18
N TYR A 198 -26.03 15.82 -1.01
CA TYR A 198 -26.99 16.53 -1.85
C TYR A 198 -28.09 15.59 -2.38
N THR A 199 -29.36 15.98 -2.21
CA THR A 199 -30.51 15.19 -2.69
C THR A 199 -30.59 15.28 -4.21
N PRO A 200 -30.50 14.15 -4.94
CA PRO A 200 -30.60 14.15 -6.39
C PRO A 200 -32.05 14.48 -6.81
N PRO A 201 -32.26 15.10 -7.99
CA PRO A 201 -33.60 15.47 -8.47
C PRO A 201 -34.61 14.31 -8.55
N GLN A 202 -34.13 13.07 -8.59
CA GLN A 202 -34.92 11.86 -8.75
C GLN A 202 -35.38 11.21 -7.43
N GLU A 203 -34.92 11.70 -6.27
CA GLU A 203 -35.29 11.15 -4.96
C GLU A 203 -36.62 11.74 -4.47
N GLN A 204 -37.58 10.86 -4.11
CA GLN A 204 -38.86 11.22 -3.49
C GLN A 204 -38.72 11.30 -1.97
N ASP A 205 -39.59 12.07 -1.31
CA ASP A 205 -39.53 12.30 0.14
C ASP A 205 -39.73 11.00 0.95
N GLY A 206 -38.85 10.76 1.94
CA GLY A 206 -39.09 9.82 3.05
C GLY A 206 -37.95 8.85 3.40
N THR A 207 -37.14 8.39 2.42
CA THR A 207 -36.00 7.47 2.67
C THR A 207 -34.83 7.75 1.73
N PRO A 208 -33.57 7.75 2.22
CA PRO A 208 -32.41 7.94 1.36
C PRO A 208 -32.29 6.80 0.37
N ASP A 209 -32.36 7.09 -0.93
CA ASP A 209 -31.90 6.17 -1.96
C ASP A 209 -30.39 6.37 -2.17
N TRP A 210 -29.59 5.72 -1.31
CA TRP A 210 -28.14 5.76 -1.39
C TRP A 210 -27.61 5.22 -2.72
N VAL A 211 -28.30 4.25 -3.34
CA VAL A 211 -27.92 3.73 -4.64
C VAL A 211 -28.13 4.79 -5.71
N ALA A 212 -29.26 5.50 -5.73
CA ALA A 212 -29.50 6.60 -6.65
C ALA A 212 -28.50 7.76 -6.44
N ARG A 213 -28.17 8.09 -5.19
CA ARG A 213 -27.14 9.09 -4.87
C ARG A 213 -25.77 8.70 -5.41
N ILE A 214 -25.35 7.44 -5.22
CA ILE A 214 -24.09 6.92 -5.75
C ILE A 214 -24.13 6.90 -7.29
N LYS A 215 -25.24 6.46 -7.90
CA LYS A 215 -25.42 6.51 -9.36
C LYS A 215 -25.29 7.92 -9.91
N ASN A 216 -25.89 8.90 -9.24
CA ASN A 216 -25.78 10.31 -9.61
C ASN A 216 -24.34 10.82 -9.49
N LEU A 217 -23.64 10.50 -8.39
CA LEU A 217 -22.21 10.77 -8.26
C LEU A 217 -21.41 10.17 -9.42
N MET A 218 -21.67 8.91 -9.76
CA MET A 218 -20.92 8.22 -10.83
C MET A 218 -21.20 8.78 -12.22
N LYS A 219 -22.38 9.38 -12.43
CA LYS A 219 -22.72 10.10 -13.66
C LYS A 219 -21.98 11.44 -13.75
N GLU A 220 -21.85 12.15 -12.63
CA GLU A 220 -21.22 13.47 -12.54
C GLU A 220 -19.69 13.39 -12.48
N ALA A 221 -19.14 12.29 -11.96
CA ALA A 221 -17.72 12.06 -11.82
C ALA A 221 -17.30 10.84 -12.68
N PRO A 222 -16.65 11.04 -13.84
CA PRO A 222 -16.42 9.95 -14.78
C PRO A 222 -15.30 8.98 -14.34
N THR A 223 -14.21 9.50 -13.75
CA THR A 223 -13.07 8.74 -13.19
C THR A 223 -12.18 9.76 -12.41
N ALA A 224 -11.22 9.38 -11.57
CA ALA A 224 -10.84 8.03 -11.16
C ALA A 224 -11.00 7.90 -9.66
N TYR A 225 -11.76 6.90 -9.19
CA TYR A 225 -12.02 6.71 -7.77
C TYR A 225 -12.36 5.26 -7.41
N SER A 226 -11.87 4.85 -6.25
CA SER A 226 -12.44 3.79 -5.42
C SER A 226 -12.95 4.42 -4.14
N LEU A 227 -14.21 4.12 -3.78
CA LEU A 227 -14.87 4.69 -2.60
C LEU A 227 -15.28 3.62 -1.62
N LEU A 228 -15.16 3.97 -0.33
CA LEU A 228 -15.88 3.32 0.75
C LEU A 228 -16.79 4.38 1.39
N ILE A 229 -18.09 4.12 1.37
CA ILE A 229 -19.10 4.97 1.96
C ILE A 229 -19.74 4.19 3.09
N MET A 230 -19.66 4.70 4.31
CA MET A 230 -20.25 4.09 5.49
C MET A 230 -21.45 4.92 5.94
N HIS A 231 -22.60 4.24 6.06
CA HIS A 231 -23.82 4.83 6.59
C HIS A 231 -24.54 3.79 7.46
N ARG A 232 -24.85 4.17 8.71
CA ARG A 232 -25.45 3.27 9.72
C ARG A 232 -24.64 1.97 9.85
N ASP A 233 -25.24 0.82 9.52
CA ASP A 233 -24.66 -0.52 9.60
C ASP A 233 -24.23 -1.10 8.24
N VAL A 234 -24.17 -0.25 7.20
CA VAL A 234 -23.85 -0.62 5.82
C VAL A 234 -22.57 0.07 5.33
N ILE A 235 -21.77 -0.65 4.57
CA ILE A 235 -20.68 -0.09 3.75
C ILE A 235 -20.99 -0.31 2.28
N TYR A 236 -20.95 0.77 1.50
CA TYR A 236 -20.91 0.70 0.05
C TYR A 236 -19.47 0.75 -0.43
N ALA A 237 -19.07 -0.23 -1.22
CA ALA A 237 -17.80 -0.27 -1.94
C ALA A 237 -18.07 0.02 -3.42
N VAL A 238 -17.48 1.09 -3.93
CA VAL A 238 -17.78 1.61 -5.27
C VAL A 238 -16.50 1.80 -6.06
N ARG A 239 -16.51 1.41 -7.32
CA ARG A 239 -15.40 1.62 -8.26
C ARG A 239 -15.92 2.40 -9.47
N ASP A 240 -15.13 3.38 -9.94
CA ASP A 240 -15.51 4.19 -11.10
C ASP A 240 -15.78 3.32 -12.36
N PRO A 241 -16.58 3.79 -13.33
CA PRO A 241 -16.94 3.01 -14.53
C PRO A 241 -15.74 2.46 -15.31
N TYR A 242 -14.61 3.18 -15.32
CA TYR A 242 -13.38 2.75 -15.98
C TYR A 242 -12.56 1.75 -15.16
N GLY A 243 -12.88 1.61 -13.87
CA GLY A 243 -12.19 0.71 -12.96
C GLY A 243 -10.75 1.13 -12.67
N ASN A 244 -10.44 2.43 -12.73
CA ASN A 244 -9.05 2.91 -12.76
C ASN A 244 -8.26 2.57 -11.48
N ARG A 245 -8.87 2.83 -10.31
CA ARG A 245 -8.25 2.60 -8.99
C ARG A 245 -8.63 1.21 -8.48
N PRO A 246 -7.73 0.51 -7.76
CA PRO A 246 -8.00 -0.85 -7.29
C PRO A 246 -8.94 -0.85 -6.08
N LEU A 247 -9.76 -1.90 -5.97
CA LEU A 247 -10.62 -2.18 -4.82
C LEU A 247 -10.98 -3.66 -4.79
N CYS A 248 -10.77 -4.32 -3.66
CA CYS A 248 -11.00 -5.75 -3.50
C CYS A 248 -11.66 -6.07 -2.16
N ILE A 249 -12.36 -7.21 -2.12
CA ILE A 249 -13.11 -7.72 -0.99
C ILE A 249 -12.44 -9.00 -0.48
N GLY A 250 -12.39 -9.15 0.83
CA GLY A 250 -11.93 -10.34 1.53
C GLY A 250 -12.94 -10.82 2.57
N ARG A 251 -12.89 -12.12 2.85
CA ARG A 251 -13.67 -12.81 3.87
C ARG A 251 -12.80 -13.03 5.10
N LEU A 252 -13.18 -12.45 6.23
CA LEU A 252 -12.56 -12.71 7.53
C LEU A 252 -12.95 -14.12 7.98
N MET A 253 -11.95 -14.97 8.19
CA MET A 253 -12.16 -16.36 8.60
C MET A 253 -12.13 -16.47 10.13
N PRO A 254 -12.95 -17.37 10.72
CA PRO A 254 -12.82 -17.71 12.13
C PRO A 254 -11.40 -18.16 12.49
N VAL A 255 -10.92 -17.79 13.67
CA VAL A 255 -9.54 -18.10 14.14
C VAL A 255 -9.23 -19.61 14.12
N SER A 256 -10.24 -20.46 14.31
CA SER A 256 -10.09 -21.93 14.24
C SER A 256 -9.66 -22.43 12.85
N ASP A 257 -9.95 -21.68 11.80
CA ASP A 257 -9.86 -22.13 10.40
C ASP A 257 -8.72 -21.43 9.64
N ILE A 258 -7.99 -20.52 10.30
CA ILE A 258 -6.88 -19.78 9.69
C ILE A 258 -5.78 -20.73 9.19
N ASN A 259 -5.51 -21.80 9.95
CA ASN A 259 -4.44 -22.77 9.63
C ASN A 259 -4.93 -24.02 8.89
N ASP A 260 -6.24 -24.19 8.77
CA ASP A 260 -6.86 -25.37 8.17
C ASP A 260 -7.24 -25.04 6.71
N LYS A 261 -6.30 -25.29 5.78
CA LYS A 261 -6.47 -24.98 4.35
C LYS A 261 -7.48 -25.91 3.67
N GLU A 262 -7.72 -27.10 4.24
CA GLU A 262 -8.60 -28.13 3.67
C GLU A 262 -10.04 -28.00 4.14
N LYS A 263 -10.29 -27.38 5.31
CA LYS A 263 -11.64 -26.97 5.67
C LYS A 263 -12.11 -25.83 4.76
N LYS A 264 -12.98 -26.19 3.82
CA LYS A 264 -13.97 -25.28 3.24
C LYS A 264 -14.99 -24.92 4.32
N SER A 265 -14.60 -24.20 5.37
CA SER A 265 -15.62 -23.63 6.24
C SER A 265 -16.39 -22.59 5.46
N SER A 266 -17.71 -22.75 5.41
CA SER A 266 -18.64 -21.83 4.77
C SER A 266 -18.91 -20.60 5.65
N GLU A 267 -18.45 -20.62 6.90
CA GLU A 267 -18.71 -19.54 7.85
C GLU A 267 -17.72 -18.39 7.68
N THR A 268 -18.28 -17.20 7.45
CA THR A 268 -17.55 -15.95 7.35
C THR A 268 -17.77 -15.16 8.64
N GLU A 269 -16.69 -14.90 9.40
CA GLU A 269 -16.78 -14.06 10.62
C GLU A 269 -17.07 -12.60 10.26
N GLY A 270 -16.60 -12.17 9.08
CA GLY A 270 -16.97 -10.89 8.53
C GLY A 270 -16.36 -10.54 7.19
N TRP A 271 -16.62 -9.30 6.74
CA TRP A 271 -16.18 -8.82 5.43
C TRP A 271 -15.19 -7.67 5.58
N VAL A 272 -14.22 -7.63 4.68
CA VAL A 272 -13.20 -6.58 4.64
C VAL A 272 -13.05 -6.09 3.22
N VAL A 273 -12.91 -4.79 3.04
CA VAL A 273 -12.61 -4.17 1.75
C VAL A 273 -11.32 -3.38 1.86
N SER A 274 -10.49 -3.45 0.83
CA SER A 274 -9.20 -2.76 0.79
C SER A 274 -8.82 -2.42 -0.64
N SER A 275 -7.98 -1.41 -0.82
CA SER A 275 -7.39 -1.11 -2.12
C SER A 275 -6.46 -2.24 -2.61
N GLU A 276 -5.87 -3.01 -1.69
CA GLU A 276 -4.90 -4.07 -2.01
C GLU A 276 -5.16 -5.34 -1.18
N SER A 277 -5.07 -6.50 -1.83
CA SER A 277 -5.32 -7.80 -1.20
C SER A 277 -4.23 -8.23 -0.21
N CYS A 278 -3.01 -7.68 -0.29
CA CYS A 278 -1.90 -7.95 0.64
C CYS A 278 -2.28 -7.67 2.10
N SER A 279 -3.29 -6.83 2.32
CA SER A 279 -3.79 -6.47 3.66
C SER A 279 -4.54 -7.60 4.36
N PHE A 280 -5.13 -8.52 3.61
CA PHE A 280 -6.03 -9.55 4.13
C PHE A 280 -5.31 -10.61 4.96
N LEU A 281 -4.15 -11.08 4.49
CA LEU A 281 -3.36 -12.10 5.19
C LEU A 281 -2.98 -11.67 6.62
N SER A 282 -2.68 -10.39 6.81
CA SER A 282 -2.25 -9.84 8.12
C SER A 282 -3.37 -9.82 9.16
N ILE A 283 -4.62 -9.98 8.75
CA ILE A 283 -5.79 -9.96 9.63
C ILE A 283 -6.57 -11.27 9.61
N GLY A 284 -6.04 -12.33 8.97
CA GLY A 284 -6.73 -13.61 8.85
C GLY A 284 -7.89 -13.62 7.84
N ALA A 285 -7.92 -12.65 6.91
CA ALA A 285 -8.90 -12.63 5.84
C ALA A 285 -8.36 -13.35 4.59
N ARG A 286 -9.24 -14.07 3.89
CA ARG A 286 -9.00 -14.69 2.58
C ARG A 286 -9.52 -13.78 1.47
N TYR A 287 -8.78 -13.68 0.37
CA TYR A 287 -9.24 -12.93 -0.81
C TYR A 287 -10.56 -13.53 -1.33
N TYR A 288 -11.53 -12.66 -1.62
CA TYR A 288 -12.82 -13.07 -2.19
C TYR A 288 -12.89 -12.75 -3.68
N ARG A 289 -12.93 -11.47 -4.03
CA ARG A 289 -12.96 -10.97 -5.42
C ARG A 289 -12.60 -9.48 -5.48
N GLU A 290 -12.37 -8.97 -6.67
CA GLU A 290 -12.33 -7.53 -6.92
C GLU A 290 -13.74 -6.93 -6.99
N VAL A 291 -13.83 -5.63 -6.70
CA VAL A 291 -14.98 -4.81 -7.10
C VAL A 291 -14.81 -4.49 -8.58
N LEU A 292 -15.82 -4.80 -9.39
CA LEU A 292 -15.79 -4.66 -10.84
C LEU A 292 -15.86 -3.17 -11.25
N PRO A 293 -15.35 -2.80 -12.44
CA PRO A 293 -15.50 -1.44 -12.97
C PRO A 293 -16.99 -1.03 -13.03
N GLY A 294 -17.31 0.12 -12.44
CA GLY A 294 -18.69 0.64 -12.36
C GLY A 294 -19.58 -0.02 -11.31
N GLU A 295 -19.06 -0.99 -10.54
CA GLU A 295 -19.86 -1.74 -9.57
C GLU A 295 -20.12 -0.94 -8.29
N ILE A 296 -21.37 -1.01 -7.82
CA ILE A 296 -21.81 -0.57 -6.50
C ILE A 296 -22.10 -1.83 -5.69
N VAL A 297 -21.26 -2.11 -4.70
CA VAL A 297 -21.41 -3.26 -3.80
C VAL A 297 -21.89 -2.79 -2.45
N GLU A 298 -22.97 -3.39 -1.96
CA GLU A 298 -23.41 -3.26 -0.57
C GLU A 298 -22.83 -4.37 0.29
N ILE A 299 -22.30 -3.99 1.44
CA ILE A 299 -21.69 -4.89 2.40
C ILE A 299 -22.35 -4.67 3.74
N THR A 300 -23.02 -5.73 4.21
CA THR A 300 -23.64 -5.80 5.53
C THR A 300 -22.91 -6.84 6.38
N LYS A 301 -23.36 -7.01 7.63
CA LYS A 301 -22.88 -8.08 8.50
C LYS A 301 -23.02 -9.48 7.90
N ARG A 302 -24.03 -9.71 7.04
CA ARG A 302 -24.42 -11.05 6.58
C ARG A 302 -24.15 -11.27 5.10
N SER A 303 -24.09 -10.21 4.30
CA SER A 303 -24.09 -10.31 2.85
C SER A 303 -23.14 -9.32 2.20
N VAL A 304 -22.70 -9.69 1.00
CA VAL A 304 -22.05 -8.83 0.01
C VAL A 304 -22.89 -8.96 -1.24
N GLN A 305 -23.47 -7.85 -1.71
CA GLN A 305 -24.40 -7.86 -2.83
C GLN A 305 -24.06 -6.76 -3.83
N THR A 306 -24.10 -7.08 -5.10
CA THR A 306 -24.00 -6.09 -6.17
C THR A 306 -25.36 -5.43 -6.37
N LEU A 307 -25.45 -4.13 -6.10
CA LEU A 307 -26.71 -3.37 -6.25
C LEU A 307 -26.88 -2.79 -7.66
N ALA A 308 -25.77 -2.42 -8.31
CA ALA A 308 -25.78 -1.93 -9.68
C ALA A 308 -24.38 -2.03 -10.31
N VAL A 309 -24.35 -2.01 -11.65
CA VAL A 309 -23.13 -1.83 -12.44
C VAL A 309 -23.39 -0.72 -13.44
N ILE A 310 -22.64 0.38 -13.34
CA ILE A 310 -22.77 1.52 -14.23
C ILE A 310 -21.91 1.30 -15.46
N PRO A 311 -22.50 1.29 -16.67
CA PRO A 311 -21.74 1.06 -17.87
C PRO A 311 -20.82 2.26 -18.16
N ARG A 312 -19.73 1.99 -18.89
CA ARG A 312 -18.91 3.02 -19.51
C ARG A 312 -19.59 3.54 -20.77
N SER A 313 -19.12 4.69 -21.26
CA SER A 313 -19.43 5.15 -22.61
C SER A 313 -19.09 4.07 -23.64
N GLU A 314 -19.96 3.91 -24.63
CA GLU A 314 -19.84 2.87 -25.64
C GLU A 314 -18.49 2.93 -26.37
N GLY A 315 -17.87 1.77 -26.62
CA GLY A 315 -16.58 1.66 -27.30
C GLY A 315 -15.33 1.84 -26.41
N ASN A 316 -15.47 2.37 -25.19
CA ASN A 316 -14.32 2.60 -24.31
C ASN A 316 -13.90 1.33 -23.52
N PRO A 317 -12.62 0.93 -23.57
CA PRO A 317 -12.13 -0.19 -22.78
C PRO A 317 -12.07 0.15 -21.29
N VAL A 318 -11.92 -0.87 -20.44
CA VAL A 318 -11.52 -0.64 -19.04
C VAL A 318 -10.15 0.05 -19.03
N ALA A 319 -9.90 0.87 -18.02
CA ALA A 319 -8.68 1.67 -17.93
C ALA A 319 -8.03 1.53 -16.56
N PHE A 320 -7.76 0.30 -16.13
CA PHE A 320 -7.08 0.02 -14.86
C PHE A 320 -5.68 0.67 -14.85
N CYS A 321 -5.31 1.32 -13.74
CA CYS A 321 -4.06 2.07 -13.66
C CYS A 321 -2.84 1.15 -13.83
N ILE A 322 -2.11 1.28 -14.95
CA ILE A 322 -0.93 0.44 -15.22
C ILE A 322 0.20 0.67 -14.21
N PHE A 323 0.25 1.85 -13.58
CA PHE A 323 1.26 2.19 -12.58
C PHE A 323 1.11 1.45 -11.26
N GLU A 324 -0.06 0.87 -10.98
CA GLU A 324 -0.23 -0.06 -9.86
C GLU A 324 0.66 -1.29 -10.05
N TYR A 325 0.73 -1.82 -11.29
CA TYR A 325 1.67 -2.89 -11.63
C TYR A 325 3.12 -2.43 -11.69
N VAL A 326 3.42 -1.27 -12.27
CA VAL A 326 4.81 -0.79 -12.44
C VAL A 326 5.51 -0.60 -11.09
N TYR A 327 4.87 0.12 -10.16
CA TYR A 327 5.54 0.57 -8.93
C TYR A 327 4.64 0.63 -7.71
N PHE A 328 3.41 1.11 -7.86
CA PHE A 328 2.68 1.68 -6.74
C PHE A 328 2.17 0.64 -5.74
N ALA A 329 1.65 -0.48 -6.24
CA ALA A 329 1.16 -1.55 -5.37
C ALA A 329 2.28 -2.39 -4.78
N ARG A 330 1.98 -3.09 -3.68
CA ARG A 330 2.89 -4.09 -3.13
C ARG A 330 3.00 -5.30 -4.06
N PRO A 331 4.19 -5.93 -4.18
CA PRO A 331 4.38 -7.09 -5.03
C PRO A 331 3.49 -8.30 -4.68
N ASP A 332 3.10 -8.46 -3.42
CA ASP A 332 2.24 -9.55 -2.92
C ASP A 332 0.74 -9.27 -3.06
N SER A 333 0.35 -8.16 -3.68
CA SER A 333 -1.04 -7.85 -4.04
C SER A 333 -1.46 -8.58 -5.30
N ILE A 334 -2.77 -8.85 -5.41
CA ILE A 334 -3.43 -9.50 -6.54
C ILE A 334 -4.38 -8.48 -7.17
N PHE A 335 -4.23 -8.26 -8.47
CA PHE A 335 -5.15 -7.49 -9.32
C PHE A 335 -5.42 -8.29 -10.57
N GLU A 336 -6.64 -8.22 -11.11
CA GLU A 336 -7.03 -8.95 -12.32
C GLU A 336 -6.60 -10.42 -12.24
N ASP A 337 -6.77 -11.07 -11.08
CA ASP A 337 -6.36 -12.45 -10.78
C ASP A 337 -4.86 -12.77 -10.99
N GLN A 338 -3.99 -11.77 -11.02
CA GLN A 338 -2.54 -11.92 -11.14
C GLN A 338 -1.79 -11.21 -10.01
N MET A 339 -0.71 -11.83 -9.54
CA MET A 339 0.17 -11.23 -8.55
C MET A 339 1.05 -10.14 -9.18
N VAL A 340 1.14 -8.98 -8.53
CA VAL A 340 1.95 -7.85 -9.00
C VAL A 340 3.42 -8.25 -9.18
N TYR A 341 3.98 -9.08 -8.29
CA TYR A 341 5.33 -9.62 -8.41
C TYR A 341 5.56 -10.31 -9.76
N THR A 342 4.65 -11.21 -10.15
CA THR A 342 4.74 -11.98 -11.40
C THR A 342 4.64 -11.09 -12.64
N VAL A 343 3.84 -10.04 -12.58
CA VAL A 343 3.77 -9.03 -13.65
C VAL A 343 5.11 -8.30 -13.78
N ARG A 344 5.67 -7.80 -12.69
CA ARG A 344 6.96 -7.10 -12.70
C ARG A 344 8.10 -8.00 -13.17
N TYR A 345 8.09 -9.27 -12.79
CA TYR A 345 9.05 -10.27 -13.28
C TYR A 345 8.96 -10.41 -14.81
N ARG A 346 7.75 -10.52 -15.37
CA ARG A 346 7.54 -10.55 -16.83
C ARG A 346 7.99 -9.27 -17.52
N CYS A 347 7.73 -8.10 -16.95
CA CYS A 347 8.27 -6.83 -17.48
C CYS A 347 9.80 -6.87 -17.57
N GLY A 348 10.47 -7.46 -16.59
CA GLY A 348 11.91 -7.71 -16.62
C GLY A 348 12.36 -8.62 -17.76
N GLN A 349 11.65 -9.74 -17.98
CA GLN A 349 11.93 -10.65 -19.09
C GLN A 349 11.71 -9.97 -20.44
N GLN A 350 10.63 -9.20 -20.60
CA GLN A 350 10.35 -8.46 -21.82
C GLN A 350 11.41 -7.38 -22.07
N LEU A 351 11.86 -6.69 -21.02
CA LEU A 351 12.95 -5.72 -21.11
C LEU A 351 14.28 -6.36 -21.55
N ALA A 352 14.56 -7.58 -21.11
CA ALA A 352 15.72 -8.35 -21.56
C ALA A 352 15.63 -8.78 -23.03
N ILE A 353 14.42 -8.99 -23.55
CA ILE A 353 14.19 -9.26 -24.98
C ILE A 353 14.40 -7.99 -25.80
N GLU A 354 13.85 -6.86 -25.36
CA GLU A 354 13.90 -5.59 -26.09
C GLU A 354 15.27 -4.90 -26.02
N ALA A 355 15.99 -5.06 -24.91
CA ALA A 355 17.18 -4.28 -24.61
C ALA A 355 18.30 -5.09 -23.94
N PRO A 356 18.75 -6.22 -24.51
CA PRO A 356 19.88 -6.96 -23.95
C PRO A 356 21.17 -6.12 -23.96
N VAL A 357 22.14 -6.50 -23.11
CA VAL A 357 23.49 -5.94 -23.12
C VAL A 357 24.47 -6.93 -22.52
N ASP A 358 25.69 -6.94 -23.06
CA ASP A 358 26.80 -7.72 -22.52
C ASP A 358 27.31 -7.09 -21.21
N ALA A 359 27.17 -7.85 -20.12
CA ALA A 359 27.49 -7.43 -18.76
C ALA A 359 27.79 -8.66 -17.90
N ASP A 360 28.31 -8.46 -16.70
CA ASP A 360 28.78 -9.56 -15.86
C ASP A 360 27.76 -9.93 -14.76
N LEU A 361 26.89 -8.98 -14.39
CA LEU A 361 25.82 -9.19 -13.41
C LEU A 361 24.64 -8.24 -13.60
N VAL A 362 23.51 -8.61 -13.02
CA VAL A 362 22.31 -7.79 -12.92
C VAL A 362 22.06 -7.45 -11.47
N SER A 363 21.65 -6.21 -11.19
CA SER A 363 21.21 -5.75 -9.89
C SER A 363 20.02 -4.80 -10.04
N THR A 364 19.47 -4.34 -8.92
CA THR A 364 18.36 -3.39 -8.89
C THR A 364 18.65 -2.20 -7.97
N VAL A 365 17.86 -1.14 -8.12
CA VAL A 365 17.66 -0.14 -7.06
C VAL A 365 16.59 -0.68 -6.09
N PRO A 366 16.93 -1.04 -4.85
CA PRO A 366 15.96 -1.69 -3.95
C PRO A 366 14.82 -0.73 -3.55
N GLU A 367 13.57 -1.18 -3.45
CA GLU A 367 13.10 -2.58 -3.39
C GLU A 367 12.11 -2.94 -4.51
N SER A 368 11.43 -1.97 -5.12
CA SER A 368 10.29 -2.18 -6.02
C SER A 368 10.66 -2.83 -7.35
N ALA A 369 11.84 -2.55 -7.88
CA ALA A 369 12.35 -3.05 -9.15
C ALA A 369 12.98 -4.46 -9.06
N THR A 370 13.13 -5.02 -7.84
CA THR A 370 13.72 -6.35 -7.61
C THR A 370 13.10 -7.46 -8.48
N PRO A 371 11.76 -7.60 -8.60
CA PRO A 371 11.19 -8.66 -9.43
C PRO A 371 11.56 -8.49 -10.91
N ALA A 372 11.58 -7.25 -11.42
CA ALA A 372 11.98 -6.98 -12.80
C ALA A 372 13.47 -7.27 -13.03
N ALA A 373 14.34 -6.97 -12.06
CA ALA A 373 15.76 -7.32 -12.14
C ALA A 373 15.97 -8.84 -12.18
N LEU A 374 15.24 -9.59 -11.35
CA LEU A 374 15.27 -11.06 -11.37
C LEU A 374 14.77 -11.62 -12.71
N GLY A 375 13.71 -11.05 -13.27
CA GLY A 375 13.18 -11.43 -14.59
C GLY A 375 14.17 -11.15 -15.72
N TYR A 376 14.80 -9.98 -15.71
CA TYR A 376 15.83 -9.59 -16.67
C TYR A 376 17.04 -10.53 -16.58
N ALA A 377 17.55 -10.77 -15.37
CA ALA A 377 18.68 -11.65 -15.09
C ALA A 377 18.43 -13.08 -15.59
N ALA A 378 17.27 -13.65 -15.24
CA ALA A 378 16.88 -14.99 -15.68
C ALA A 378 16.77 -15.10 -17.20
N LYS A 379 16.26 -14.06 -17.88
CA LYS A 379 16.11 -14.07 -19.34
C LYS A 379 17.45 -13.89 -20.07
N CYS A 380 18.37 -13.12 -19.53
CA CYS A 380 19.71 -12.93 -20.09
C CYS A 380 20.71 -14.03 -19.68
N GLY A 381 20.38 -14.90 -18.73
CA GLY A 381 21.32 -15.89 -18.18
C GLY A 381 22.43 -15.26 -17.32
N LEU A 382 22.18 -14.08 -16.75
CA LEU A 382 23.14 -13.36 -15.90
C LEU A 382 22.83 -13.60 -14.41
N PRO A 383 23.86 -13.64 -13.54
CA PRO A 383 23.62 -13.73 -12.10
C PRO A 383 23.01 -12.44 -11.56
N TYR A 384 21.98 -12.57 -10.71
CA TYR A 384 21.51 -11.46 -9.89
C TYR A 384 22.41 -11.33 -8.66
N VAL A 385 22.99 -10.13 -8.46
CA VAL A 385 23.91 -9.85 -7.35
C VAL A 385 23.53 -8.52 -6.73
N GLU A 386 23.38 -8.48 -5.40
CA GLU A 386 23.09 -7.23 -4.70
C GLU A 386 24.31 -6.30 -4.73
N VAL A 387 24.16 -5.09 -5.29
CA VAL A 387 25.23 -4.06 -5.29
C VAL A 387 24.95 -2.91 -4.33
N LEU A 388 23.70 -2.80 -3.85
CA LEU A 388 23.22 -1.76 -2.96
C LEU A 388 22.49 -2.37 -1.77
N CYS A 389 22.88 -1.96 -0.56
CA CYS A 389 22.13 -2.23 0.66
C CYS A 389 21.32 -1.00 1.05
N LYS A 390 19.99 -1.12 1.07
CA LYS A 390 19.12 -0.01 1.46
C LYS A 390 19.11 0.17 2.98
N ASN A 391 19.39 1.39 3.43
CA ASN A 391 19.30 1.74 4.84
C ASN A 391 17.82 1.86 5.26
N ARG A 392 17.34 0.87 6.03
CA ARG A 392 15.94 0.77 6.48
C ARG A 392 15.58 1.79 7.58
N TYR A 393 16.57 2.43 8.19
CA TYR A 393 16.40 3.34 9.31
C TYR A 393 16.45 4.83 8.90
N VAL A 394 16.68 5.12 7.62
CA VAL A 394 16.60 6.49 7.10
C VAL A 394 15.13 6.85 6.94
N GLY A 395 14.63 7.66 7.88
CA GLY A 395 13.31 8.28 7.79
C GLY A 395 13.23 9.31 6.64
N ARG A 396 12.11 10.03 6.53
CA ARG A 396 12.03 11.16 5.60
C ARG A 396 13.13 12.16 5.96
N THR A 397 14.02 12.44 5.02
CA THR A 397 14.82 13.66 5.08
C THR A 397 13.83 14.83 5.05
N PHE A 398 13.69 15.56 6.17
CA PHE A 398 12.99 16.83 6.24
C PHE A 398 13.45 17.77 5.12
N ILE A 399 12.66 18.81 4.81
CA ILE A 399 13.01 19.83 3.81
C ILE A 399 14.44 20.29 4.07
N GLN A 400 15.37 19.86 3.22
CA GLN A 400 16.77 20.24 3.32
C GLN A 400 16.95 21.46 2.43
N PRO A 401 17.23 22.65 3.00
CA PRO A 401 17.23 23.92 2.26
C PRO A 401 18.34 24.00 1.20
N ASN A 402 19.29 23.07 1.21
CA ASN A 402 20.44 23.07 0.33
C ASN A 402 20.46 21.85 -0.61
N MET A 403 20.56 22.11 -1.91
CA MET A 403 20.79 21.11 -2.98
C MET A 403 21.92 20.12 -2.65
N ARG A 404 23.03 20.60 -2.08
CA ARG A 404 24.18 19.76 -1.67
C ARG A 404 23.79 18.74 -0.61
N LEU A 405 23.05 19.16 0.41
CA LEU A 405 22.61 18.25 1.47
C LEU A 405 21.54 17.26 0.98
N ARG A 406 20.74 17.66 -0.01
CA ARG A 406 19.77 16.78 -0.69
C ARG A 406 20.47 15.68 -1.50
N GLN A 407 21.56 16.01 -2.20
CA GLN A 407 22.40 15.04 -2.90
C GLN A 407 23.11 14.09 -1.92
N LEU A 408 23.67 14.61 -0.81
CA LEU A 408 24.22 13.79 0.28
C LEU A 408 23.16 12.88 0.93
N GLY A 409 21.90 13.32 0.97
CA GLY A 409 20.77 12.54 1.48
C GLY A 409 20.46 11.27 0.67
N VAL A 410 20.77 11.23 -0.64
CA VAL A 410 20.66 10.02 -1.47
C VAL A 410 21.78 9.03 -1.14
N ALA A 411 23.01 9.53 -0.97
CA ALA A 411 24.14 8.71 -0.53
C ALA A 411 23.92 8.09 0.86
N LYS A 412 23.17 8.76 1.75
CA LYS A 412 22.79 8.19 3.06
C LYS A 412 21.78 7.03 2.96
N LYS A 413 21.03 6.91 1.86
CA LYS A 413 19.96 5.90 1.72
C LYS A 413 20.47 4.53 1.33
N PHE A 414 21.63 4.44 0.67
CA PHE A 414 22.17 3.20 0.15
C PHE A 414 23.64 3.04 0.55
N GLY A 415 23.97 1.90 1.15
CA GLY A 415 25.34 1.43 1.29
C GLY A 415 25.74 0.64 0.04
N VAL A 416 26.99 0.77 -0.38
CA VAL A 416 27.53 0.06 -1.55
C VAL A 416 28.17 -1.25 -1.11
N LEU A 417 27.93 -2.32 -1.85
CA LEU A 417 28.54 -3.64 -1.63
C LEU A 417 29.65 -3.88 -2.66
N SER A 418 30.72 -3.09 -2.60
CA SER A 418 31.78 -3.03 -3.63
C SER A 418 32.44 -4.37 -3.94
N ASP A 419 32.61 -5.23 -2.93
CA ASP A 419 33.24 -6.55 -3.09
C ASP A 419 32.49 -7.45 -4.08
N ASN A 420 31.20 -7.20 -4.27
CA ASN A 420 30.37 -7.98 -5.19
C ASN A 420 30.63 -7.65 -6.67
N PHE A 421 31.09 -6.42 -6.98
CA PHE A 421 31.08 -5.90 -8.35
C PHE A 421 32.34 -5.14 -8.80
N LYS A 422 33.37 -5.01 -7.96
CA LYS A 422 34.62 -4.32 -8.34
C LYS A 422 35.20 -4.90 -9.64
N GLY A 423 35.47 -4.03 -10.62
CA GLY A 423 35.97 -4.39 -11.95
C GLY A 423 34.92 -4.96 -12.91
N LYS A 424 33.65 -5.10 -12.50
CA LYS A 424 32.58 -5.72 -13.30
C LYS A 424 31.67 -4.70 -13.99
N ARG A 425 31.02 -5.16 -15.06
CA ARG A 425 29.96 -4.47 -15.81
C ARG A 425 28.60 -4.82 -15.22
N ILE A 426 27.83 -3.80 -14.85
CA ILE A 426 26.58 -3.95 -14.09
C ILE A 426 25.41 -3.54 -14.97
N VAL A 427 24.37 -4.38 -15.06
CA VAL A 427 23.03 -3.94 -15.45
C VAL A 427 22.24 -3.58 -14.21
N LEU A 428 21.92 -2.31 -14.03
CA LEU A 428 21.10 -1.82 -12.92
C LEU A 428 19.67 -1.59 -13.41
N VAL A 429 18.75 -2.40 -12.91
CA VAL A 429 17.33 -2.34 -13.24
C VAL A 429 16.58 -1.46 -12.25
N ASP A 430 15.85 -0.47 -12.77
CA ASP A 430 14.96 0.41 -12.00
C ASP A 430 13.53 0.31 -12.53
N ASP A 431 12.54 0.69 -11.72
CA ASP A 431 11.13 0.61 -12.12
C ASP A 431 10.74 1.72 -13.08
N SER A 432 11.19 2.94 -12.80
CA SER A 432 10.80 4.17 -13.48
C SER A 432 11.81 5.28 -13.21
N ILE A 433 11.95 6.21 -14.16
CA ILE A 433 12.76 7.42 -13.97
C ILE A 433 11.87 8.64 -14.22
N VAL A 434 11.53 9.37 -13.16
CA VAL A 434 10.69 10.57 -13.23
C VAL A 434 11.52 11.84 -13.48
N ARG A 435 12.49 12.12 -12.61
CA ARG A 435 13.31 13.35 -12.64
C ARG A 435 14.82 13.09 -12.76
N GLY A 436 15.28 11.85 -12.71
CA GLY A 436 16.71 11.49 -12.78
C GLY A 436 17.54 11.75 -11.50
N ASN A 437 17.04 12.54 -10.55
CA ASN A 437 17.76 12.96 -9.33
C ASN A 437 18.18 11.82 -8.38
N THR A 438 17.58 10.64 -8.48
CA THR A 438 17.91 9.48 -7.63
C THR A 438 18.92 8.56 -8.30
N ILE A 439 18.73 8.24 -9.58
CA ILE A 439 19.57 7.28 -10.29
C ILE A 439 20.96 7.84 -10.61
N SER A 440 21.10 9.13 -10.93
CA SER A 440 22.40 9.73 -11.28
C SER A 440 23.42 9.64 -10.12
N PRO A 441 23.09 10.02 -8.86
CA PRO A 441 23.99 9.78 -7.73
C PRO A 441 24.33 8.31 -7.50
N ILE A 442 23.39 7.38 -7.74
CA ILE A 442 23.63 5.94 -7.59
C ILE A 442 24.64 5.46 -8.63
N ILE A 443 24.51 5.87 -9.89
CA ILE A 443 25.46 5.52 -10.96
C ILE A 443 26.87 6.02 -10.61
N LYS A 444 26.98 7.28 -10.18
CA LYS A 444 28.24 7.88 -9.76
C LYS A 444 28.88 7.08 -8.62
N LEU A 445 28.09 6.75 -7.61
CA LEU A 445 28.53 5.99 -6.44
C LEU A 445 29.04 4.58 -6.81
N LEU A 446 28.36 3.88 -7.72
CA LEU A 446 28.80 2.56 -8.20
C LEU A 446 30.11 2.65 -8.99
N LYS A 447 30.27 3.67 -9.85
CA LYS A 447 31.51 3.90 -10.61
C LYS A 447 32.68 4.25 -9.68
N GLU A 448 32.49 5.16 -8.73
CA GLU A 448 33.49 5.53 -7.71
C GLU A 448 33.89 4.33 -6.84
N SER A 449 32.99 3.36 -6.65
CA SER A 449 33.24 2.14 -5.90
C SER A 449 33.85 1.00 -6.74
N GLY A 450 34.21 1.28 -8.01
CA GLY A 450 34.97 0.38 -8.86
C GLY A 450 34.16 -0.40 -9.90
N ALA A 451 32.92 -0.04 -10.21
CA ALA A 451 32.21 -0.62 -11.37
C ALA A 451 32.89 -0.20 -12.68
N LYS A 452 33.15 -1.16 -13.58
CA LYS A 452 33.73 -0.92 -14.91
C LYS A 452 32.75 -0.19 -15.82
N GLU A 453 31.51 -0.68 -15.86
CA GLU A 453 30.41 -0.12 -16.64
C GLU A 453 29.10 -0.20 -15.86
N VAL A 454 28.21 0.76 -16.07
CA VAL A 454 26.88 0.79 -15.46
C VAL A 454 25.85 1.03 -16.55
N HIS A 455 25.08 0.01 -16.91
CA HIS A 455 23.99 0.06 -17.87
C HIS A 455 22.66 0.11 -17.13
N ILE A 456 21.82 1.10 -17.44
CA ILE A 456 20.50 1.24 -16.83
C ILE A 456 19.45 0.60 -17.72
N ARG A 457 18.55 -0.15 -17.09
CA ARG A 457 17.38 -0.74 -17.72
C ARG A 457 16.14 -0.36 -16.90
N VAL A 458 15.17 0.26 -17.53
CA VAL A 458 13.97 0.76 -16.85
C VAL A 458 12.78 -0.13 -17.20
N ALA A 459 12.17 -0.77 -16.20
CA ALA A 459 11.06 -1.71 -16.35
C ALA A 459 9.70 -1.04 -16.64
N SER A 460 9.71 0.21 -17.07
CA SER A 460 8.59 0.96 -17.58
C SER A 460 9.02 1.83 -18.77
N PRO A 461 8.08 2.28 -19.62
CA PRO A 461 8.34 3.31 -20.61
C PRO A 461 8.65 4.67 -19.97
N PRO A 462 9.23 5.62 -20.73
CA PRO A 462 9.44 6.98 -20.28
C PRO A 462 8.11 7.66 -19.92
N ILE A 463 8.08 8.31 -18.76
CA ILE A 463 6.89 9.04 -18.29
C ILE A 463 6.92 10.42 -18.92
N ARG A 464 5.95 10.71 -19.80
CA ARG A 464 5.90 11.94 -20.60
C ARG A 464 4.75 12.87 -20.22
N TYR A 465 3.76 12.38 -19.49
CA TYR A 465 2.56 13.14 -19.16
C TYR A 465 2.27 13.06 -17.66
N PRO A 466 1.72 14.13 -17.06
CA PRO A 466 1.23 14.11 -15.68
C PRO A 466 0.10 13.09 -15.52
N CYS A 467 -0.31 12.85 -14.27
CA CYS A 467 -1.47 12.03 -13.97
C CYS A 467 -2.48 12.87 -13.20
N PHE A 468 -3.73 12.80 -13.61
CA PHE A 468 -4.88 13.49 -12.99
C PHE A 468 -5.88 12.51 -12.36
N MET A 469 -5.43 11.27 -12.13
CA MET A 469 -6.24 10.13 -11.70
C MET A 469 -5.69 9.52 -10.40
N GLY A 470 -5.00 10.31 -9.57
CA GLY A 470 -4.64 9.91 -8.20
C GLY A 470 -3.22 9.34 -8.01
N ILE A 471 -2.37 9.37 -9.04
CA ILE A 471 -0.91 9.18 -8.88
C ILE A 471 -0.23 10.54 -8.97
N ASN A 472 0.60 10.90 -7.99
CA ASN A 472 1.34 12.16 -8.00
C ASN A 472 2.52 12.08 -9.00
N ILE A 473 2.23 12.34 -10.27
CA ILE A 473 3.23 12.53 -11.32
C ILE A 473 3.38 14.04 -11.53
N PRO A 474 4.62 14.57 -11.54
CA PRO A 474 4.85 16.00 -11.63
C PRO A 474 4.47 16.57 -13.00
N THR A 475 4.61 17.90 -13.15
CA THR A 475 4.23 18.58 -14.40
C THR A 475 5.08 18.12 -15.58
N LYS A 476 4.59 18.37 -16.79
CA LYS A 476 5.24 17.95 -18.03
C LYS A 476 6.69 18.45 -18.14
N GLU A 477 6.96 19.66 -17.65
CA GLU A 477 8.25 20.34 -17.67
C GLU A 477 9.24 19.76 -16.65
N GLU A 478 8.73 19.20 -15.55
CA GLU A 478 9.55 18.57 -14.52
C GLU A 478 10.01 17.15 -14.89
N LEU A 479 9.33 16.49 -15.83
CA LEU A 479 9.62 15.13 -16.28
C LEU A 479 10.86 15.09 -17.15
N ILE A 480 11.85 14.27 -16.77
CA ILE A 480 13.12 14.16 -17.52
C ILE A 480 12.90 13.73 -18.97
N ALA A 481 11.85 12.96 -19.25
CA ALA A 481 11.54 12.47 -20.60
C ALA A 481 11.20 13.58 -21.60
N ASN A 482 10.80 14.76 -21.10
CA ASN A 482 10.40 15.90 -21.92
C ASN A 482 11.47 17.00 -21.97
N LYS A 483 12.60 16.80 -21.30
CA LYS A 483 13.69 17.76 -21.31
C LYS A 483 14.67 17.46 -22.44
N PRO A 484 15.41 18.47 -22.94
CA PRO A 484 16.42 18.27 -23.98
C PRO A 484 17.45 17.19 -23.63
N GLU A 485 17.80 17.05 -22.35
CA GLU A 485 18.76 16.07 -21.87
C GLU A 485 18.33 14.61 -22.09
N PHE A 486 17.05 14.35 -22.38
CA PHE A 486 16.55 13.01 -22.68
C PHE A 486 17.19 12.40 -23.93
N GLU A 487 17.51 13.20 -24.94
CA GLU A 487 18.17 12.74 -26.18
C GLU A 487 19.54 12.11 -25.88
N HIS A 488 20.22 12.60 -24.84
CA HIS A 488 21.51 12.12 -24.38
C HIS A 488 21.45 11.62 -22.93
N LEU A 489 20.36 10.96 -22.56
CA LEU A 489 20.05 10.62 -21.17
C LEU A 489 21.16 9.81 -20.49
N ALA A 490 21.78 8.85 -21.21
CA ALA A 490 22.89 8.07 -20.66
C ALA A 490 24.06 8.95 -20.23
N LYS A 491 24.45 9.90 -21.09
CA LYS A 491 25.51 10.87 -20.80
C LYS A 491 25.12 11.79 -19.64
N TYR A 492 23.87 12.29 -19.64
CA TYR A 492 23.35 13.16 -18.58
C TYR A 492 23.37 12.47 -17.20
N LEU A 493 22.95 11.21 -17.13
CA LEU A 493 22.94 10.44 -15.88
C LEU A 493 24.33 9.90 -15.49
N GLY A 494 25.28 9.89 -16.42
CA GLY A 494 26.61 9.30 -16.25
C GLY A 494 26.66 7.78 -16.44
N ALA A 495 25.64 7.18 -17.05
CA ALA A 495 25.56 5.75 -17.37
C ALA A 495 26.25 5.42 -18.71
N ASN A 496 26.62 4.15 -18.89
CA ASN A 496 27.14 3.63 -20.16
C ASN A 496 26.02 3.46 -21.20
N SER A 497 24.82 3.07 -20.77
CA SER A 497 23.62 3.05 -21.60
C SER A 497 22.38 3.19 -20.72
N VAL A 498 21.28 3.71 -21.26
CA VAL A 498 19.97 3.76 -20.61
C VAL A 498 18.93 3.32 -21.63
N VAL A 499 18.16 2.28 -21.33
CA VAL A 499 17.08 1.82 -22.21
C VAL A 499 15.83 1.53 -21.39
N TYR A 500 14.68 1.95 -21.91
CA TYR A 500 13.37 1.77 -21.30
C TYR A 500 12.61 0.63 -21.97
N LEU A 501 11.77 -0.05 -21.20
CA LEU A 501 10.76 -0.95 -21.75
C LEU A 501 9.82 -0.18 -22.67
N SER A 502 9.44 -0.75 -23.81
CA SER A 502 8.47 -0.13 -24.71
C SER A 502 7.05 -0.13 -24.12
N VAL A 503 6.18 0.78 -24.59
CA VAL A 503 4.76 0.78 -24.17
C VAL A 503 4.08 -0.53 -24.53
N GLY A 504 4.33 -1.06 -25.72
CA GLY A 504 3.83 -2.38 -26.15
C GLY A 504 4.37 -3.51 -25.28
N GLY A 505 5.66 -3.47 -24.91
CA GLY A 505 6.29 -4.41 -24.00
C GLY A 505 5.66 -4.41 -22.61
N LEU A 506 5.39 -3.23 -22.05
CA LEU A 506 4.70 -3.11 -20.76
C LEU A 506 3.26 -3.64 -20.83
N VAL A 507 2.48 -3.21 -21.82
CA VAL A 507 1.08 -3.64 -21.98
C VAL A 507 0.99 -5.15 -22.20
N SER A 508 1.82 -5.72 -23.07
CA SER A 508 1.85 -7.17 -23.30
C SER A 508 2.32 -7.94 -22.06
N SER A 509 3.26 -7.41 -21.28
CA SER A 509 3.70 -8.01 -20.01
C SER A 509 2.58 -8.03 -18.97
N VAL A 510 1.71 -7.03 -18.93
CA VAL A 510 0.55 -6.98 -18.03
C VAL A 510 -0.58 -7.88 -18.54
N GLN A 511 -0.86 -7.86 -19.84
CA GLN A 511 -1.99 -8.56 -20.47
C GLN A 511 -1.70 -10.03 -20.86
N GLY A 512 -0.44 -10.46 -20.82
CA GLY A 512 0.02 -11.75 -21.37
C GLY A 512 -0.52 -13.02 -20.70
N VAL A 513 -1.50 -12.92 -19.79
CA VAL A 513 -2.19 -14.07 -19.19
C VAL A 513 -3.63 -14.08 -19.67
N LYS A 514 -4.03 -15.14 -20.39
CA LYS A 514 -5.45 -15.41 -20.70
C LYS A 514 -6.12 -15.95 -19.45
N PHE A 515 -7.11 -15.25 -18.92
CA PHE A 515 -7.81 -15.63 -17.68
C PHE A 515 -8.88 -16.70 -17.91
N LYS A 516 -9.10 -17.56 -16.90
CA LYS A 516 -10.36 -18.28 -16.73
C LYS A 516 -11.40 -17.25 -16.29
N LYS A 517 -12.48 -17.05 -17.07
CA LYS A 517 -13.58 -16.13 -16.73
C LYS A 517 -13.98 -16.31 -15.25
N GLN A 518 -13.96 -15.24 -14.46
CA GLN A 518 -14.56 -15.26 -13.12
C GLN A 518 -16.03 -15.63 -13.28
N LYS A 519 -16.40 -16.84 -12.82
CA LYS A 519 -17.81 -17.20 -12.62
C LYS A 519 -18.25 -16.47 -11.36
N VAL A 520 -18.89 -15.32 -11.51
CA VAL A 520 -19.75 -14.83 -10.43
C VAL A 520 -20.91 -15.82 -10.35
N GLU A 521 -21.05 -16.50 -9.21
CA GLU A 521 -22.16 -17.43 -9.01
C GLU A 521 -23.47 -16.64 -9.07
N LYS A 522 -24.45 -17.13 -9.85
CA LYS A 522 -25.77 -16.48 -10.06
C LYS A 522 -26.50 -16.11 -8.76
N GLN A 523 -26.13 -16.73 -7.63
CA GLN A 523 -26.76 -16.51 -6.33
C GLN A 523 -26.33 -15.20 -5.65
N ASP A 524 -25.20 -14.61 -6.05
CA ASP A 524 -24.70 -13.32 -5.52
C ASP A 524 -25.22 -12.10 -6.29
N ILE A 525 -25.99 -12.32 -7.36
CA ILE A 525 -26.52 -11.30 -8.26
C ILE A 525 -28.05 -11.37 -8.21
N MET A 526 -28.68 -10.64 -7.28
CA MET A 526 -30.10 -10.30 -7.41
C MET A 526 -30.22 -8.97 -8.16
N ILE A 527 -30.15 -9.02 -9.48
CA ILE A 527 -30.58 -7.90 -10.33
C ILE A 527 -32.07 -8.12 -10.59
N GLN A 528 -32.93 -7.16 -10.23
CA GLN A 528 -34.30 -7.13 -10.73
C GLN A 528 -34.21 -6.96 -12.26
N GLU A 529 -34.66 -7.99 -12.98
CA GLU A 529 -34.57 -8.11 -14.43
C GLU A 529 -35.36 -6.98 -15.11
N ASN A 530 -34.65 -6.06 -15.76
CA ASN A 530 -35.08 -5.48 -17.02
C ASN A 530 -33.97 -5.80 -18.02
N GLY A 531 -34.28 -6.71 -18.95
CA GLY A 531 -33.33 -7.28 -19.88
C GLY A 531 -32.57 -6.21 -20.67
N ASN A 532 -31.27 -6.12 -20.42
CA ASN A 532 -30.22 -5.77 -21.38
C ASN A 532 -28.84 -5.85 -20.69
N GLY A 533 -28.05 -6.86 -21.07
CA GLY A 533 -26.59 -6.72 -21.21
C GLY A 533 -25.71 -7.04 -19.99
N LEU A 534 -25.33 -8.31 -19.85
CA LEU A 534 -24.06 -8.72 -19.21
C LEU A 534 -22.93 -8.84 -20.26
N GLU A 535 -22.97 -8.00 -21.31
CA GLU A 535 -22.05 -8.03 -22.47
C GLU A 535 -20.94 -6.96 -22.43
N CYS A 536 -20.72 -6.27 -21.30
CA CYS A 536 -19.78 -5.14 -21.22
C CYS A 536 -18.32 -5.50 -20.85
N PHE A 537 -17.90 -6.76 -20.91
CA PHE A 537 -16.62 -7.25 -20.33
C PHE A 537 -15.57 -7.75 -21.34
N GLU A 538 -15.53 -7.26 -22.59
CA GLU A 538 -14.71 -7.89 -23.63
C GLU A 538 -13.37 -7.22 -24.00
N LYS A 539 -13.01 -6.06 -23.44
CA LYS A 539 -11.71 -5.43 -23.73
C LYS A 539 -10.89 -5.18 -22.47
N ASN A 540 -9.94 -6.07 -22.17
CA ASN A 540 -8.88 -5.83 -21.18
C ASN A 540 -8.06 -4.62 -21.63
N GLY A 541 -8.19 -3.50 -20.90
CA GLY A 541 -7.46 -2.28 -21.16
C GLY A 541 -6.81 -1.74 -19.89
N HIS A 542 -5.72 -1.01 -20.08
CA HIS A 542 -4.97 -0.40 -18.99
C HIS A 542 -4.79 1.08 -19.30
N CYS A 543 -4.92 1.93 -18.30
CA CYS A 543 -4.64 3.35 -18.43
C CYS A 543 -3.13 3.57 -18.61
N THR A 544 -2.73 3.95 -19.83
CA THR A 544 -1.36 4.31 -20.20
C THR A 544 -1.17 5.82 -20.38
N ALA A 545 -2.07 6.64 -19.81
CA ALA A 545 -2.10 8.09 -20.04
C ALA A 545 -0.77 8.78 -19.75
N CYS A 546 -0.12 8.46 -18.62
CA CYS A 546 1.16 9.06 -18.23
C CYS A 546 2.31 8.75 -19.21
N LEU A 547 2.14 7.70 -20.04
CA LEU A 547 3.12 7.21 -21.01
C LEU A 547 2.81 7.71 -22.44
N THR A 548 1.52 7.82 -22.77
CA THR A 548 1.04 8.00 -24.16
C THR A 548 0.28 9.31 -24.39
N GLY A 549 -0.13 10.01 -23.34
CA GLY A 549 -0.97 11.21 -23.41
C GLY A 549 -2.44 10.92 -23.72
N LYS A 550 -2.81 9.66 -23.92
CA LYS A 550 -4.19 9.23 -24.19
C LYS A 550 -4.89 8.95 -22.87
N TYR A 551 -5.64 9.92 -22.38
CA TYR A 551 -6.48 9.77 -21.19
C TYR A 551 -7.78 9.02 -21.55
N PRO A 552 -8.32 8.21 -20.62
CA PRO A 552 -9.55 7.45 -20.87
C PRO A 552 -10.80 8.34 -20.94
N VAL A 553 -10.69 9.58 -20.49
CA VAL A 553 -11.73 10.61 -20.46
C VAL A 553 -11.13 11.93 -20.91
N GLU A 554 -11.97 12.83 -21.39
CA GLU A 554 -11.55 14.21 -21.63
C GLU A 554 -11.18 14.89 -20.31
N LEU A 555 -10.09 15.65 -20.33
CA LEU A 555 -9.63 16.41 -19.18
C LEU A 555 -10.15 17.84 -19.28
N GLU A 556 -10.59 18.39 -18.16
CA GLU A 556 -10.83 19.82 -18.05
C GLU A 556 -9.46 20.53 -17.97
N TRP A 557 -9.21 21.44 -18.90
CA TRP A 557 -7.98 22.24 -18.98
C TRP A 557 -8.07 23.52 -18.15
#